data_AF-A0A0U5B6U7-F1
#
_entry.id   AF-A0A0U5B6U7-F1
#
_cell.length_a   1.000
_cell.length_b   1.000
_cell.length_c   1.000
_cell.angle_alpha   90.00
_cell.angle_beta   90.00
_cell.angle_gamma   90.00
#
_symmetry.space_group_name_H-M   'P 1'
#
loop_
_entity.id
_entity.type
_entity.pdbx_description
1 polymer ?
#
loop_
_entity_poly.entity_id
_entity_poly.type
_entity_poly.pdbx_seq_one_letter_code
_entity_poly.pdbx_strand_id
1 'polypeptide(L)'
;MEAVTESQGKMKLEGLSEKIFLDRYALKDTDPDHIQEGDTVLVLTHDDPKFPKKEVGIVTKRTGSELEVELQNGETVISSAEKALRTLEKTPEEMWDRLAKTIASVETTPEKQQEWQEKFRGLLEDWKLVPGGRIAAGAGANDELTLYNCYVIPSPHDSRGGIMDTLGQMTEIMSRGGGVGINLSSLRPRRAQVKGVNGSSSGSVSWGGLFSHTTGLIEQGGSRRGKTR
;
A
#
# COMPACT_ATOMS: atom_id res chain seq x y z
N MET A 1 -1.66 32.57 36.46
CA MET A 1 -1.30 31.31 37.13
C MET A 1 -1.14 30.30 36.02
N GLU A 2 0.13 30.05 35.74
CA GLU A 2 0.78 29.06 34.85
C GLU A 2 0.10 28.61 33.55
N ALA A 3 0.74 29.07 32.46
CA ALA A 3 0.74 28.40 31.18
C ALA A 3 1.33 26.99 31.33
N VAL A 4 0.56 25.97 30.94
CA VAL A 4 1.09 24.62 30.73
C VAL A 4 1.53 24.54 29.28
N THR A 5 2.77 24.93 29.03
CA THR A 5 3.53 24.49 27.86
C THR A 5 3.88 23.01 28.06
N GLU A 6 3.01 22.12 27.60
CA GLU A 6 3.37 20.73 27.35
C GLU A 6 3.94 20.66 25.95
N SER A 7 5.26 20.63 25.85
CA SER A 7 5.94 20.19 24.64
C SER A 7 5.58 18.71 24.43
N GLN A 8 4.56 18.42 23.62
CA GLN A 8 4.24 17.06 23.20
C GLN A 8 5.46 16.51 22.45
N GLY A 9 6.24 15.67 23.12
CA GLY A 9 7.32 14.93 22.48
C GLY A 9 6.71 14.09 21.35
N LYS A 10 7.33 14.13 20.16
CA LYS A 10 6.94 13.31 19.01
C LYS A 10 6.70 11.87 19.49
N MET A 11 5.54 11.30 19.17
CA MET A 11 5.14 9.94 19.55
C MET A 11 6.07 8.96 18.84
N LYS A 12 7.12 8.53 19.54
CA LYS A 12 8.06 7.55 19.01
C LYS A 12 7.45 6.16 19.19
N LEU A 13 7.06 5.54 18.08
CA LEU A 13 6.67 4.14 18.08
C LEU A 13 7.90 3.29 18.38
N GLU A 14 7.71 2.17 19.10
CA GLU A 14 8.80 1.24 19.42
C GLU A 14 8.45 -0.20 19.00
N GLY A 15 9.48 -0.95 18.63
CA GLY A 15 9.38 -2.38 18.33
C GLY A 15 8.44 -2.69 17.17
N LEU A 16 7.46 -3.57 17.41
CA LEU A 16 6.57 -4.06 16.34
C LEU A 16 5.71 -2.95 15.72
N SER A 17 5.27 -1.98 16.52
CA SER A 17 4.41 -0.89 16.04
C SER A 17 5.15 0.03 15.07
N GLU A 18 6.41 0.36 15.39
CA GLU A 18 7.29 1.13 14.52
C GLU A 18 7.54 0.39 13.21
N LYS A 19 7.87 -0.90 13.30
CA LYS A 19 8.08 -1.75 12.12
C LYS A 19 6.85 -1.80 11.22
N ILE A 20 5.66 -1.98 11.78
CA ILE A 20 4.41 -1.98 11.00
C ILE A 20 4.19 -0.60 10.38
N PHE A 21 4.43 0.48 11.11
CA PHE A 21 4.28 1.84 10.61
C PHE A 21 5.19 2.10 9.41
N LEU A 22 6.49 1.88 9.58
CA LEU A 22 7.50 2.07 8.56
C LEU A 22 7.22 1.18 7.35
N ASP A 23 6.82 -0.08 7.55
CA ASP A 23 6.54 -1.00 6.44
C ASP A 23 5.24 -0.70 5.69
N ARG A 24 4.20 -0.20 6.36
CA ARG A 24 2.85 -0.15 5.77
C ARG A 24 2.34 1.25 5.44
N TYR A 25 2.89 2.29 6.05
CA TYR A 25 2.30 3.63 6.00
C TYR A 25 3.29 4.74 5.68
N ALA A 26 4.54 4.62 6.15
CA ALA A 26 5.57 5.60 5.87
C ALA A 26 5.87 5.70 4.37
N LEU A 27 6.09 6.93 3.90
CA LEU A 27 6.71 7.17 2.61
C LEU A 27 8.11 6.57 2.56
N LYS A 28 8.43 6.01 1.41
CA LYS A 28 9.71 5.38 1.14
C LYS A 28 10.26 5.89 -0.18
N ASP A 29 11.57 6.05 -0.20
CA ASP A 29 12.31 6.19 -1.42
C ASP A 29 12.68 4.79 -1.93
N THR A 30 12.30 4.51 -3.17
CA THR A 30 12.58 3.25 -3.84
C THR A 30 13.90 3.25 -4.59
N ASP A 31 14.55 4.41 -4.72
CA ASP A 31 15.84 4.52 -5.40
C ASP A 31 16.99 4.05 -4.47
N PRO A 32 17.67 2.95 -4.81
CA PRO A 32 18.79 2.44 -4.02
C PRO A 32 19.96 3.43 -3.94
N ASP A 33 20.11 4.31 -4.93
CA ASP A 33 21.23 5.24 -5.00
C ASP A 33 21.10 6.40 -4.01
N HIS A 34 19.88 6.69 -3.57
CA HIS A 34 19.63 7.72 -2.56
C HIS A 34 19.89 7.26 -1.12
N ILE A 35 20.19 5.98 -0.88
CA ILE A 35 20.45 5.44 0.45
C ILE A 35 21.84 5.87 0.94
N GLN A 36 21.91 6.53 2.10
CA GLN A 36 23.14 7.04 2.69
C GLN A 36 23.38 6.49 4.10
N GLU A 37 24.59 6.66 4.60
CA GLU A 37 24.93 6.35 5.99
C GLU A 37 24.08 7.20 6.96
N GLY A 38 23.52 6.56 7.98
CA GLY A 38 22.59 7.17 8.93
C GLY A 38 21.12 7.11 8.52
N ASP A 39 20.79 6.66 7.30
CA ASP A 39 19.40 6.48 6.89
C ASP A 39 18.72 5.31 7.61
N THR A 40 17.44 5.49 7.91
CA THR A 40 16.56 4.41 8.39
C THR A 40 16.04 3.66 7.16
N VAL A 41 16.24 2.34 7.15
CA VAL A 41 15.88 1.49 6.01
C VAL A 41 15.07 0.27 6.46
N LEU A 42 14.19 -0.19 5.58
CA LEU A 42 13.59 -1.52 5.64
C LEU A 42 14.42 -2.46 4.78
N VAL A 43 15.20 -3.33 5.40
CA VAL A 43 16.06 -4.29 4.71
C VAL A 43 15.41 -5.66 4.65
N LEU A 44 15.45 -6.31 3.48
CA LEU A 44 15.01 -7.70 3.32
C LEU A 44 16.05 -8.64 3.95
N THR A 45 15.71 -9.24 5.10
CA THR A 45 16.60 -10.17 5.84
C THR A 45 16.34 -11.63 5.45
N HIS A 46 15.12 -11.94 5.02
CA HIS A 46 14.78 -13.27 4.52
C HIS A 46 13.98 -13.16 3.23
N ASP A 47 14.57 -13.66 2.15
CA ASP A 47 14.04 -13.64 0.80
C ASP A 47 13.26 -14.94 0.52
N ASP A 48 12.06 -15.04 1.09
CA ASP A 48 11.12 -16.14 0.82
C ASP A 48 10.07 -15.67 -0.20
N PRO A 49 9.84 -16.40 -1.32
CA PRO A 49 8.88 -16.01 -2.36
C PRO A 49 7.44 -15.85 -1.87
N LYS A 50 7.06 -16.50 -0.76
CA LYS A 50 5.73 -16.44 -0.17
C LYS A 50 5.67 -15.55 1.06
N PHE A 51 6.75 -15.42 1.84
CA PHE A 51 6.77 -14.67 3.10
C PHE A 51 8.08 -13.90 3.29
N PRO A 52 8.34 -12.86 2.47
CA PRO A 52 9.55 -12.06 2.63
C PRO A 52 9.54 -11.38 4.02
N LYS A 53 10.67 -11.43 4.73
CA LYS A 53 10.83 -10.74 6.01
C LYS A 53 11.69 -9.49 5.82
N LYS A 54 11.11 -8.36 6.19
CA LYS A 54 11.80 -7.07 6.25
C LYS A 54 12.03 -6.72 7.71
N GLU A 55 13.20 -6.20 8.02
CA GLU A 55 13.53 -5.63 9.33
C GLU A 55 13.88 -4.15 9.19
N VAL A 56 13.65 -3.40 10.26
CA VAL A 56 14.05 -1.98 10.34
C VAL A 56 15.47 -1.92 10.86
N GLY A 57 16.30 -1.10 10.22
CA GLY A 57 17.66 -0.83 10.69
C GLY A 57 18.18 0.52 10.23
N ILE A 58 19.38 0.86 10.70
CA ILE A 58 20.10 2.07 10.34
C ILE A 58 21.31 1.67 9.52
N VAL A 59 21.52 2.33 8.38
CA VAL A 59 22.72 2.12 7.56
C VAL A 59 23.93 2.67 8.31
N THR A 60 24.84 1.80 8.74
CA THR A 60 26.08 2.21 9.41
C THR A 60 27.19 2.51 8.41
N LYS A 61 27.18 1.82 7.27
CA LYS A 61 28.19 1.99 6.22
C LYS A 61 27.63 1.66 4.83
N ARG A 62 28.07 2.39 3.80
CA ARG A 62 27.79 2.06 2.40
C ARG A 62 29.10 1.86 1.62
N THR A 63 29.24 0.69 0.98
CA THR A 63 30.37 0.38 0.09
C THR A 63 29.84 0.04 -1.30
N GLY A 64 29.72 1.05 -2.17
CA GLY A 64 29.12 0.87 -3.48
C GLY A 64 27.63 0.51 -3.39
N SER A 65 27.27 -0.69 -3.83
CA SER A 65 25.90 -1.24 -3.75
C SER A 65 25.65 -2.09 -2.50
N GLU A 66 26.65 -2.29 -1.65
CA GLU A 66 26.49 -3.01 -0.38
C GLU A 66 26.27 -2.04 0.77
N LEU A 67 25.29 -2.38 1.61
CA LEU A 67 24.92 -1.67 2.82
C LEU A 67 25.22 -2.55 4.03
N GLU A 68 25.88 -1.97 5.02
CA GLU A 68 25.95 -2.49 6.37
C GLU A 68 24.82 -1.84 7.18
N VAL A 69 23.90 -2.66 7.69
CA VAL A 69 22.70 -2.21 8.38
C VAL A 69 22.67 -2.78 9.78
N GLU A 70 22.68 -1.90 10.79
CA GLU A 70 22.45 -2.28 12.18
C GLU A 70 20.95 -2.35 12.44
N LEU A 71 20.47 -3.56 12.73
CA LEU A 71 19.07 -3.83 13.06
C LEU A 71 18.76 -3.41 14.50
N GLN A 72 17.48 -3.23 14.80
CA GLN A 72 17.04 -2.86 16.16
C GLN A 72 17.39 -3.88 17.25
N ASN A 73 17.62 -5.14 16.90
CA ASN A 73 18.07 -6.18 17.85
C ASN A 73 19.59 -6.13 18.12
N GLY A 74 20.33 -5.18 17.54
CA GLY A 74 21.78 -5.04 17.64
C GLY A 74 22.56 -5.95 16.69
N GLU A 75 21.88 -6.69 15.81
CA GLU A 75 22.51 -7.51 14.78
C GLU A 75 22.88 -6.66 13.56
N THR A 76 24.08 -6.85 13.03
CA THR A 76 24.49 -6.21 11.78
C THR A 76 24.24 -7.16 10.61
N VAL A 77 23.48 -6.68 9.62
CA VAL A 77 23.21 -7.40 8.38
C VAL A 77 23.86 -6.66 7.21
N ILE A 78 24.56 -7.42 6.37
CA ILE A 78 25.06 -6.92 5.09
C ILE A 78 24.04 -7.28 4.01
N SER A 79 23.55 -6.28 3.29
CA SER A 79 22.58 -6.48 2.21
C SER A 79 22.85 -5.54 1.04
N SER A 80 22.37 -5.89 -0.13
CA SER A 80 22.41 -4.99 -1.28
C SER A 80 21.44 -3.83 -1.09
N ALA A 81 21.81 -2.64 -1.57
CA ALA A 81 20.95 -1.46 -1.60
C ALA A 81 19.63 -1.72 -2.33
N GLU A 82 19.61 -2.60 -3.34
CA GLU A 82 18.39 -2.99 -4.06
C GLU A 82 17.38 -3.74 -3.17
N LYS A 83 17.85 -4.33 -2.07
CA LYS A 83 17.03 -5.06 -1.10
C LYS A 83 16.65 -4.21 0.10
N ALA A 84 16.91 -2.91 0.06
CA ALA A 84 16.59 -1.95 1.10
C ALA A 84 15.65 -0.85 0.57
N LEU A 85 14.76 -0.37 1.42
CA LEU A 85 13.91 0.78 1.13
C LEU A 85 14.16 1.85 2.19
N ARG A 86 14.58 3.04 1.76
CA ARG A 86 14.81 4.18 2.65
C ARG A 86 13.48 4.75 3.09
N THR A 87 13.27 4.90 4.39
CA THR A 87 12.07 5.54 4.93
C THR A 87 12.27 7.05 4.97
N LEU A 88 11.40 7.80 4.28
CA LEU A 88 11.38 9.26 4.29
C LEU A 88 10.63 9.79 5.51
N GLU A 89 9.63 9.05 5.96
CA GLU A 89 8.88 9.32 7.19
C GLU A 89 9.29 8.32 8.28
N LYS A 90 9.60 8.85 9.46
CA LYS A 90 10.03 8.09 10.64
C LYS A 90 8.97 8.08 11.74
N THR A 91 8.05 9.04 11.72
CA THR A 91 7.05 9.23 12.79
C THR A 91 5.62 9.37 12.23
N PRO A 92 4.58 8.96 12.99
CA PRO A 92 3.19 9.18 12.60
C PRO A 92 2.85 10.65 12.34
N GLU A 93 3.49 11.58 13.05
CA GLU A 93 3.30 13.02 12.87
C GLU A 93 3.70 13.48 11.46
N GLU A 94 4.81 12.96 10.94
CA GLU A 94 5.26 13.26 9.58
C GLU A 94 4.26 12.73 8.54
N MET A 95 3.69 11.55 8.78
CA MET A 95 2.57 11.04 7.96
C MET A 95 1.35 11.96 8.07
N TRP A 96 0.97 12.42 9.26
CA TRP A 96 -0.17 13.34 9.42
C TRP A 96 0.05 14.66 8.69
N ASP A 97 1.28 15.20 8.71
CA ASP A 97 1.64 16.41 7.97
C ASP A 97 1.46 16.21 6.45
N ARG A 98 1.93 15.06 5.92
CA ARG A 98 1.67 14.69 4.52
C ARG A 98 0.19 14.60 4.22
N LEU A 99 -0.57 13.83 5.01
CA LEU A 99 -1.99 13.61 4.76
C LEU A 99 -2.77 14.93 4.78
N ALA A 100 -2.53 15.78 5.77
CA ALA A 100 -3.18 17.07 5.88
C ALA A 100 -2.88 17.95 4.66
N LYS A 101 -1.61 18.01 4.24
CA LYS A 101 -1.18 18.75 3.05
C LYS A 101 -1.82 18.20 1.77
N THR A 102 -1.85 16.88 1.58
CA THR A 102 -2.44 16.25 0.40
C THR A 102 -3.95 16.45 0.34
N ILE A 103 -4.66 16.35 1.47
CA ILE A 103 -6.11 16.56 1.48
C ILE A 103 -6.43 18.04 1.20
N ALA A 104 -5.66 18.96 1.77
CA ALA A 104 -5.89 20.39 1.58
C ALA A 104 -5.53 20.90 0.17
N SER A 105 -4.71 20.19 -0.60
CA SER A 105 -4.25 20.64 -1.93
C SER A 105 -5.35 20.79 -2.97
N VAL A 106 -6.54 20.21 -2.73
CA VAL A 106 -7.72 20.35 -3.60
C VAL A 106 -8.34 21.75 -3.51
N GLU A 107 -8.01 22.52 -2.47
CA GLU A 107 -8.50 23.89 -2.29
C GLU A 107 -7.87 24.85 -3.29
N THR A 108 -8.64 25.85 -3.71
CA THR A 108 -8.34 26.68 -4.88
C THR A 108 -7.28 27.76 -4.63
N THR A 109 -7.14 28.22 -3.40
CA THR A 109 -6.29 29.36 -3.03
C THR A 109 -5.28 28.94 -1.96
N PRO A 110 -4.02 29.43 -2.00
CA PRO A 110 -3.00 29.11 -0.99
C PRO A 110 -3.46 29.35 0.45
N GLU A 111 -4.24 30.41 0.68
CA GLU A 111 -4.76 30.77 2.01
C GLU A 111 -5.70 29.69 2.54
N LYS A 112 -6.56 29.15 1.67
CA LYS A 112 -7.48 28.04 2.02
C LYS A 112 -6.74 26.73 2.17
N GLN A 113 -5.75 26.46 1.32
CA GLN A 113 -4.92 25.27 1.46
C GLN A 113 -4.24 25.26 2.84
N GLN A 114 -3.68 26.38 3.28
CA GLN A 114 -3.10 26.50 4.61
C GLN A 114 -4.15 26.35 5.73
N GLU A 115 -5.27 27.06 5.64
CA GLU A 115 -6.36 26.99 6.62
C GLU A 115 -6.86 25.54 6.81
N TRP A 116 -7.10 24.83 5.71
CA TRP A 116 -7.57 23.46 5.75
C TRP A 116 -6.50 22.47 6.15
N GLN A 117 -5.24 22.69 5.77
CA GLN A 117 -4.12 21.87 6.22
C GLN A 117 -4.01 21.89 7.75
N GLU A 118 -4.09 23.06 8.38
CA GLU A 118 -4.05 23.19 9.85
C GLU A 118 -5.23 22.46 10.51
N LYS A 119 -6.45 22.62 9.95
CA LYS A 119 -7.65 21.93 10.44
C LYS A 119 -7.55 20.41 10.31
N PHE A 120 -7.12 19.89 9.16
CA PHE A 120 -6.95 18.46 8.94
C PHE A 120 -5.84 17.89 9.81
N ARG A 121 -4.74 18.62 9.99
CA ARG A 121 -3.65 18.20 10.87
C ARG A 121 -4.13 18.05 12.32
N GLY A 122 -4.95 18.99 12.80
CA GLY A 122 -5.55 18.93 14.14
C GLY A 122 -6.59 17.81 14.32
N LEU A 123 -7.24 17.36 13.24
CA LEU A 123 -8.15 16.20 13.23
C LEU A 123 -7.41 14.85 13.20
N LEU A 124 -6.25 14.79 12.55
CA LEU A 124 -5.42 13.58 12.50
C LEU A 124 -4.60 13.40 13.78
N GLU A 125 -4.26 14.51 14.43
CA GLU A 125 -3.52 14.53 15.69
C GLU A 125 -4.22 13.75 16.79
N ASP A 126 -3.42 13.04 17.59
CA ASP A 126 -3.89 12.23 18.72
C ASP A 126 -4.96 11.21 18.31
N TRP A 127 -4.88 10.70 17.09
CA TRP A 127 -5.76 9.65 16.57
C TRP A 127 -7.27 9.99 16.59
N LYS A 128 -7.65 11.26 16.68
CA LYS A 128 -9.07 11.69 16.69
C LYS A 128 -9.80 11.24 15.42
N LEU A 129 -9.08 11.18 14.30
CA LEU A 129 -9.53 10.58 13.05
C LEU A 129 -8.46 9.64 12.51
N VAL A 130 -8.84 8.39 12.24
CA VAL A 130 -7.95 7.40 11.63
C VAL A 130 -8.41 7.10 10.21
N PRO A 131 -7.71 7.60 9.17
CA PRO A 131 -8.09 7.34 7.79
C PRO A 131 -7.88 5.86 7.43
N GLY A 132 -8.62 5.39 6.43
CA GLY A 132 -8.45 4.04 5.91
C GLY A 132 -7.00 3.81 5.46
N GLY A 133 -6.45 2.63 5.72
CA GLY A 133 -5.01 2.40 5.56
C GLY A 133 -4.44 2.65 4.15
N ARG A 134 -5.26 2.62 3.08
CA ARG A 134 -4.81 3.03 1.74
C ARG A 134 -4.64 4.53 1.59
N ILE A 135 -5.52 5.31 2.22
CA ILE A 135 -5.40 6.77 2.24
C ILE A 135 -4.11 7.13 3.00
N ALA A 136 -3.88 6.51 4.16
CA ALA A 136 -2.68 6.70 4.96
C ALA A 136 -1.39 6.39 4.18
N ALA A 137 -1.35 5.28 3.46
CA ALA A 137 -0.16 4.86 2.71
C ALA A 137 0.01 5.58 1.35
N GLY A 138 -1.08 5.91 0.67
CA GLY A 138 -1.04 6.36 -0.73
C GLY A 138 -1.09 7.87 -0.93
N ALA A 139 -1.73 8.63 -0.03
CA ALA A 139 -1.96 10.05 -0.26
C ALA A 139 -0.63 10.82 -0.23
N GLY A 140 -0.26 11.44 -1.35
CA GLY A 140 1.02 12.15 -1.49
C GLY A 140 2.22 11.23 -1.74
N ALA A 141 2.00 9.94 -2.02
CA ALA A 141 3.07 8.99 -2.37
C ALA A 141 3.28 8.85 -3.87
N ASN A 142 2.20 8.57 -4.62
CA ASN A 142 2.24 8.42 -6.07
C ASN A 142 0.82 8.64 -6.63
N ASP A 143 0.70 9.44 -7.68
CA ASP A 143 -0.56 9.76 -8.36
C ASP A 143 -1.18 8.57 -9.11
N GLU A 144 -0.40 7.53 -9.42
CA GLU A 144 -0.90 6.30 -10.05
C GLU A 144 -1.67 5.39 -9.07
N LEU A 145 -1.45 5.56 -7.76
CA LEU A 145 -2.12 4.78 -6.72
C LEU A 145 -3.53 5.33 -6.47
N THR A 146 -4.49 4.42 -6.31
CA THR A 146 -5.82 4.84 -5.87
C THR A 146 -5.93 4.92 -4.35
N LEU A 147 -6.56 6.00 -3.87
CA LEU A 147 -6.93 6.18 -2.47
C LEU A 147 -8.26 5.49 -2.12
N TYR A 148 -9.03 5.07 -3.12
CA TYR A 148 -10.30 4.36 -2.91
C TYR A 148 -10.07 2.90 -2.57
N ASN A 149 -10.73 2.43 -1.50
CA ASN A 149 -10.56 1.05 -1.04
C ASN A 149 -11.41 0.05 -1.84
N CYS A 150 -12.63 0.43 -2.23
CA CYS A 150 -13.66 -0.47 -2.68
C CYS A 150 -14.17 -0.07 -4.07
N TYR A 151 -14.08 -1.01 -5.01
CA TYR A 151 -14.61 -0.89 -6.36
C TYR A 151 -15.62 -2.00 -6.61
N VAL A 152 -16.67 -1.66 -7.34
CA VAL A 152 -17.61 -2.64 -7.89
C VAL A 152 -17.59 -2.45 -9.39
N ILE A 153 -17.22 -3.50 -10.12
CA ILE A 153 -17.25 -3.49 -11.58
C ILE A 153 -18.49 -4.23 -12.10
N PRO A 154 -18.97 -3.90 -13.31
CA PRO A 154 -20.11 -4.57 -13.90
C PRO A 154 -19.94 -6.09 -13.95
N SER A 155 -21.05 -6.82 -13.89
CA SER A 155 -21.02 -8.27 -14.05
C SER A 155 -20.47 -8.65 -15.43
N PRO A 156 -19.61 -9.68 -15.54
CA PRO A 156 -19.05 -10.08 -16.82
C PRO A 156 -20.17 -10.49 -17.78
N HIS A 157 -20.06 -10.10 -19.05
CA HIS A 157 -20.92 -10.68 -20.06
C HIS A 157 -20.68 -12.19 -20.15
N ASP A 158 -21.74 -12.97 -20.36
CA ASP A 158 -21.70 -14.44 -20.45
C ASP A 158 -21.05 -14.93 -21.76
N SER A 159 -19.79 -14.56 -21.95
CA SER A 159 -18.91 -14.89 -23.05
C SER A 159 -17.46 -14.88 -22.59
N ARG A 160 -16.60 -15.59 -23.30
CA ARG A 160 -15.15 -15.62 -22.98
C ARG A 160 -14.54 -14.22 -23.05
N GLY A 161 -14.93 -13.41 -24.03
CA GLY A 161 -14.46 -12.02 -24.17
C GLY A 161 -14.86 -11.18 -22.96
N GLY A 162 -16.15 -11.20 -22.59
CA GLY A 162 -16.64 -10.43 -21.44
C GLY A 162 -16.00 -10.81 -20.10
N ILE A 163 -15.68 -12.09 -19.91
CA ILE A 163 -14.94 -12.56 -18.73
C ILE A 163 -13.52 -11.99 -18.73
N MET A 164 -12.82 -12.03 -19.86
CA MET A 164 -11.45 -11.51 -19.98
C MET A 164 -11.39 -9.98 -19.86
N ASP A 165 -12.37 -9.26 -20.41
CA ASP A 165 -12.47 -7.80 -20.27
C ASP A 165 -12.65 -7.41 -18.79
N THR A 166 -13.52 -8.13 -18.07
CA THR A 166 -13.74 -7.93 -16.63
C THR A 166 -12.47 -8.25 -15.84
N LEU A 167 -11.74 -9.31 -16.21
CA LEU A 167 -10.48 -9.70 -15.59
C LEU A 167 -9.40 -8.63 -15.81
N GLY A 168 -9.34 -8.04 -17.00
CA GLY A 168 -8.44 -6.92 -17.31
C GLY A 168 -8.74 -5.70 -16.45
N GLN A 169 -10.00 -5.28 -16.35
CA GLN A 169 -10.41 -4.17 -15.48
C GLN A 169 -10.08 -4.43 -14.01
N MET A 170 -10.38 -5.63 -13.53
CA MET A 170 -10.04 -6.05 -12.17
C MET A 170 -8.53 -5.98 -11.93
N THR A 171 -7.73 -6.47 -12.87
CA THR A 171 -6.26 -6.46 -12.77
C THR A 171 -5.72 -5.04 -12.67
N GLU A 172 -6.22 -4.13 -13.50
CA GLU A 172 -5.80 -2.72 -13.52
C GLU A 172 -6.19 -1.98 -12.25
N ILE A 173 -7.40 -2.20 -11.73
CA ILE A 173 -7.80 -1.60 -10.46
C ILE A 173 -6.91 -2.12 -9.33
N MET A 174 -6.62 -3.43 -9.33
CA MET A 174 -5.83 -4.06 -8.28
C MET A 174 -4.35 -3.66 -8.33
N SER A 175 -3.76 -3.46 -9.50
CA SER A 175 -2.35 -3.02 -9.65
C SER A 175 -2.14 -1.64 -8.99
N ARG A 176 -3.12 -0.74 -9.14
CA ARG A 176 -3.15 0.58 -8.48
C ARG A 176 -3.55 0.54 -7.01
N GLY A 177 -3.90 -0.64 -6.51
CA GLY A 177 -4.25 -0.88 -5.13
C GLY A 177 -5.74 -0.73 -4.78
N GLY A 178 -6.66 -0.84 -5.71
CA GLY A 178 -8.09 -0.97 -5.39
C GLY A 178 -8.48 -2.40 -4.99
N GLY A 179 -9.47 -2.57 -4.09
CA GLY A 179 -10.16 -3.85 -3.90
C GLY A 179 -11.37 -3.94 -4.82
N VAL A 180 -11.60 -5.08 -5.47
CA VAL A 180 -12.66 -5.24 -6.48
C VAL A 180 -13.69 -6.27 -6.02
N GLY A 181 -14.97 -5.93 -6.14
CA GLY A 181 -16.10 -6.84 -6.04
C GLY A 181 -16.76 -7.08 -7.39
N ILE A 182 -17.10 -8.34 -7.68
CA ILE A 182 -17.68 -8.76 -8.97
C ILE A 182 -18.88 -9.66 -8.71
N ASN A 183 -20.01 -9.37 -9.34
CA ASN A 183 -21.15 -10.28 -9.36
C ASN A 183 -21.03 -11.27 -10.53
N LEU A 184 -20.91 -12.56 -10.23
CA LEU A 184 -20.75 -13.64 -11.22
C LEU A 184 -22.07 -14.31 -11.63
N SER A 185 -23.21 -13.80 -11.17
CA SER A 185 -24.54 -14.36 -11.45
C SER A 185 -24.95 -14.24 -12.93
N SER A 186 -24.27 -13.39 -13.70
CA SER A 186 -24.45 -13.27 -15.14
C SER A 186 -23.93 -14.48 -15.92
N LEU A 187 -23.01 -15.26 -15.35
CA LEU A 187 -22.41 -16.41 -16.03
C LEU A 187 -23.32 -17.63 -15.95
N ARG A 188 -23.50 -18.31 -17.08
CA ARG A 188 -24.36 -19.50 -17.16
C ARG A 188 -23.89 -20.62 -16.21
N PRO A 189 -24.81 -21.42 -15.66
CA PRO A 189 -24.46 -22.49 -14.72
C PRO A 189 -23.63 -23.60 -15.38
N ARG A 190 -23.02 -24.44 -14.54
CA ARG A 190 -22.27 -25.61 -14.99
C ARG A 190 -23.17 -26.53 -15.83
N ARG A 191 -22.62 -27.14 -16.87
CA ARG A 191 -23.31 -27.99 -17.86
C ARG A 191 -24.29 -27.27 -18.79
N ALA A 192 -24.49 -25.96 -18.67
CA ALA A 192 -25.26 -25.21 -19.66
C ALA A 192 -24.60 -25.33 -21.06
N GLN A 193 -25.43 -25.43 -22.10
CA GLN A 193 -24.94 -25.61 -23.47
C GLN A 193 -24.14 -24.39 -23.95
N VAL A 194 -22.97 -24.64 -24.53
CA VAL A 194 -22.13 -23.59 -25.12
C VAL A 194 -22.36 -23.56 -26.63
N LYS A 195 -23.11 -22.55 -27.08
CA LYS A 195 -23.34 -22.29 -28.51
C LYS A 195 -22.00 -22.13 -29.25
N GLY A 196 -21.86 -22.78 -30.39
CA GLY A 196 -20.71 -22.64 -31.31
C GLY A 196 -19.60 -23.69 -31.16
N VAL A 197 -19.43 -24.31 -29.99
CA VAL A 197 -18.38 -25.35 -29.77
C VAL A 197 -18.95 -26.71 -29.37
N ASN A 198 -20.28 -26.84 -29.37
CA ASN A 198 -21.04 -28.03 -28.93
C ASN A 198 -20.55 -28.61 -27.58
N GLY A 199 -20.13 -27.72 -26.68
CA GLY A 199 -19.55 -28.06 -25.38
C GLY A 199 -20.48 -27.72 -24.22
N SER A 200 -20.00 -28.00 -23.02
CA SER A 200 -20.71 -27.71 -21.77
C SER A 200 -19.96 -26.66 -20.93
N SER A 201 -20.69 -25.75 -20.30
CA SER A 201 -20.12 -24.68 -19.47
C SER A 201 -19.46 -25.22 -18.20
N SER A 202 -18.33 -24.63 -17.81
CA SER A 202 -17.66 -24.86 -16.53
C SER A 202 -18.42 -24.26 -15.34
N GLY A 203 -19.26 -23.26 -15.58
CA GLY A 203 -20.08 -22.58 -14.55
C GLY A 203 -19.38 -21.40 -13.88
N SER A 204 -20.17 -20.53 -13.24
CA SER A 204 -19.72 -19.30 -12.59
C SER A 204 -18.64 -19.52 -11.52
N VAL A 205 -18.75 -20.56 -10.71
CA VAL A 205 -17.76 -20.89 -9.65
C VAL A 205 -16.38 -21.20 -10.23
N SER A 206 -16.31 -21.89 -11.37
CA SER A 206 -15.04 -22.21 -12.02
C SER A 206 -14.33 -20.95 -12.51
N TRP A 207 -15.08 -19.99 -13.06
CA TRP A 207 -14.54 -18.69 -13.45
C TRP A 207 -14.21 -17.81 -12.24
N GLY A 208 -14.99 -17.92 -11.15
CA GLY A 208 -14.64 -17.32 -9.86
C GLY A 208 -13.27 -17.77 -9.36
N GLY A 209 -12.91 -19.03 -9.59
CA GLY A 209 -11.56 -19.55 -9.33
C GLY A 209 -10.46 -18.82 -10.12
N LEU A 210 -10.73 -18.44 -11.38
CA LEU A 210 -9.78 -17.64 -12.19
C LEU A 210 -9.58 -16.25 -11.58
N PHE A 211 -10.67 -15.53 -11.29
CA PHE A 211 -10.59 -14.21 -10.64
C PHE A 211 -9.83 -14.30 -9.30
N SER A 212 -10.14 -15.30 -8.48
CA SER A 212 -9.42 -15.55 -7.22
C SER A 212 -7.93 -15.83 -7.45
N HIS A 213 -7.57 -16.63 -8.44
CA HIS A 213 -6.17 -16.93 -8.72
C HIS A 213 -5.41 -15.67 -9.12
N THR A 214 -5.98 -14.84 -10.00
CA THR A 214 -5.39 -13.58 -10.44
C THR A 214 -5.11 -12.63 -9.26
N THR A 215 -5.95 -12.61 -8.22
CA THR A 215 -5.66 -11.78 -7.03
C THR A 215 -4.41 -12.17 -6.28
N GLY A 216 -4.04 -13.45 -6.30
CA GLY A 216 -2.79 -13.92 -5.69
C GLY A 216 -1.55 -13.53 -6.49
N LEU A 217 -1.70 -13.17 -7.77
CA LEU A 217 -0.60 -12.77 -8.65
C LEU A 217 -0.30 -11.26 -8.58
N ILE A 218 -1.21 -10.46 -8.01
CA ILE A 218 -1.09 -9.00 -7.98
C ILE A 218 -0.71 -8.55 -6.58
N GLU A 219 0.49 -8.01 -6.46
CA GLU A 219 0.90 -7.21 -5.31
C GLU A 219 0.47 -5.75 -5.52
N GLN A 220 -0.32 -5.23 -4.59
CA GLN A 220 -0.86 -3.89 -4.61
C GLN A 220 0.15 -2.88 -4.05
N GLY A 221 0.70 -2.05 -4.93
CA GLY A 221 1.52 -0.89 -4.57
C GLY A 221 2.75 -1.23 -3.71
N GLY A 222 3.41 -2.37 -3.96
CA GLY A 222 4.66 -2.76 -3.29
C GLY A 222 4.57 -3.05 -1.78
N SER A 223 3.36 -3.05 -1.19
CA SER A 223 3.18 -3.29 0.25
C SER A 223 2.06 -4.29 0.55
N ARG A 224 0.92 -4.31 -0.15
CA ARG A 224 -0.25 -5.13 0.22
C ARG A 224 -0.58 -6.18 -0.83
N ARG A 225 -1.04 -7.37 -0.44
CA ARG A 225 -1.62 -8.33 -1.40
C ARG A 225 -3.04 -7.95 -1.80
N GLY A 226 -3.40 -8.26 -3.04
CA GLY A 226 -4.74 -8.08 -3.58
C GLY A 226 -5.82 -8.76 -2.74
N LYS A 227 -7.00 -8.12 -2.61
CA LYS A 227 -8.20 -8.73 -2.02
C LYS A 227 -9.36 -8.60 -2.99
N THR A 228 -9.97 -9.72 -3.37
CA THR A 228 -11.32 -9.78 -3.96
C THR A 228 -12.30 -10.31 -2.93
N ARG A 229 -13.55 -9.83 -3.02
CA ARG A 229 -14.71 -10.42 -2.34
C ARG A 229 -15.82 -10.66 -3.33
#